data_AF-A0A3L7BU05-F1
#
_entry.id   AF-A0A3L7BU05-F1
#
_cell.length_a   1.000
_cell.length_b   1.000
_cell.length_c   1.000
_cell.angle_alpha   90.00
_cell.angle_beta   90.00
_cell.angle_gamma   90.00
#
_symmetry.space_group_name_H-M   'P 1'
#
loop_
_entity.id
_entity.type
_entity.pdbx_description
1 polymer ?
#
loop_
_entity_poly.entity_id
_entity_poly.type
_entity_poly.pdbx_seq_one_letter_code
_entity_poly.pdbx_strand_id
1 'polypeptide(L)'
;MVALLAVASIPVLGFLLWLYGGPDIDEARAAADRFVQHLEQDRDDIAYLSMCSETKDRITVGEFTEAVERLGRPVSHEIGRAGFGDEAGNSAYVTVRLTGRSGATTSVSLRIETEPAWRVCGDTFG
;
A
#
# COMPACT_ATOMS: atom_id res chain seq x y z
N MET A 1 -48.19 -11.80 -26.55
CA MET A 1 -47.74 -11.83 -25.15
C MET A 1 -46.49 -12.70 -25.07
N VAL A 2 -45.36 -12.08 -24.67
CA VAL A 2 -44.17 -12.59 -23.91
C VAL A 2 -43.68 -14.01 -24.27
N ALA A 3 -42.44 -14.28 -24.70
CA ALA A 3 -41.16 -13.99 -24.03
C ALA A 3 -40.00 -14.15 -25.04
N LEU A 4 -39.09 -13.19 -25.22
CA LEU A 4 -37.86 -12.91 -24.45
C LEU A 4 -36.86 -14.08 -24.34
N LEU A 5 -35.83 -13.99 -25.19
CA LEU A 5 -34.41 -14.34 -25.04
C LEU A 5 -33.98 -15.05 -23.73
N ALA A 6 -33.34 -16.21 -23.89
CA ALA A 6 -32.36 -16.72 -22.94
C ALA A 6 -31.17 -17.33 -23.71
N VAL A 7 -30.17 -16.50 -23.98
CA VAL A 7 -28.82 -16.95 -24.36
C VAL A 7 -28.23 -17.62 -23.12
N ALA A 8 -28.19 -18.94 -23.10
CA ALA A 8 -27.55 -19.71 -22.03
C ALA A 8 -26.04 -19.82 -22.31
N SER A 9 -25.28 -18.82 -21.86
CA SER A 9 -23.82 -18.89 -21.71
C SER A 9 -23.50 -19.43 -20.31
N ILE A 10 -22.92 -20.63 -20.24
CA ILE A 10 -22.44 -21.27 -18.99
C ILE A 10 -21.14 -22.03 -19.33
N PRO A 11 -20.08 -21.99 -18.53
CA PRO A 11 -19.59 -20.94 -17.64
C PRO A 11 -18.08 -20.66 -17.86
N VAL A 12 -17.63 -19.57 -17.26
CA VAL A 12 -16.24 -19.12 -17.15
C VAL A 12 -15.35 -20.23 -16.58
N LEU A 13 -14.40 -20.71 -17.39
CA LEU A 13 -13.17 -21.36 -16.91
C LEU A 13 -12.52 -20.42 -15.88
N GLY A 14 -12.39 -20.82 -14.62
CA GLY A 14 -11.55 -20.05 -13.69
C GLY A 14 -11.73 -20.26 -12.20
N PHE A 15 -12.60 -21.15 -11.74
CA PHE A 15 -12.88 -21.28 -10.30
C PHE A 15 -12.24 -22.52 -9.65
N LEU A 16 -10.91 -22.69 -9.73
CA LEU A 16 -10.20 -23.75 -8.97
C LEU A 16 -8.74 -23.38 -8.65
N LEU A 17 -8.48 -22.31 -7.87
CA LEU A 17 -7.18 -22.08 -7.21
C LEU A 17 -7.33 -21.41 -5.82
N TRP A 18 -8.27 -21.87 -5.01
CA TRP A 18 -8.45 -21.36 -3.64
C TRP A 18 -8.10 -22.43 -2.61
N LEU A 19 -6.82 -22.82 -2.56
CA LEU A 19 -6.30 -23.79 -1.59
C LEU A 19 -4.82 -23.49 -1.29
N TYR A 20 -4.51 -22.27 -0.86
CA TYR A 20 -3.29 -21.94 -0.09
C TYR A 20 -3.55 -20.65 0.69
N GLY A 21 -4.27 -20.77 1.82
CA GLY A 21 -4.50 -19.67 2.76
C GLY A 21 -3.27 -19.41 3.62
N GLY A 22 -2.17 -18.97 2.99
CA GLY A 22 -1.14 -18.23 3.69
C GLY A 22 -1.57 -16.77 3.85
N PRO A 23 -0.91 -15.97 4.71
CA PRO A 23 -1.11 -14.53 4.73
C PRO A 23 -0.91 -13.98 3.31
N ASP A 24 -1.82 -13.13 2.85
CA ASP A 24 -1.78 -12.59 1.50
C ASP A 24 -0.92 -11.32 1.48
N ILE A 25 0.24 -11.40 0.83
CA ILE A 25 1.18 -10.29 0.69
C ILE A 25 0.58 -9.16 -0.16
N ASP A 26 -0.48 -9.43 -0.92
CA ASP A 26 -1.17 -8.43 -1.75
C ASP A 26 -1.87 -7.37 -0.90
N GLU A 27 -2.33 -7.70 0.30
CA GLU A 27 -2.91 -6.70 1.21
C GLU A 27 -1.86 -5.70 1.70
N ALA A 28 -0.65 -6.19 2.01
CA ALA A 28 0.49 -5.33 2.33
C ALA A 28 0.87 -4.44 1.13
N ARG A 29 0.93 -5.00 -0.09
CA ARG A 29 1.16 -4.21 -1.32
C ARG A 29 0.10 -3.13 -1.49
N ALA A 30 -1.16 -3.46 -1.31
CA ALA A 30 -2.27 -2.53 -1.43
C ALA A 30 -2.22 -1.43 -0.35
N ALA A 31 -1.71 -1.73 0.85
CA ALA A 31 -1.51 -0.72 1.89
C ALA A 31 -0.38 0.26 1.52
N ALA A 32 0.75 -0.24 0.99
CA ALA A 32 1.82 0.62 0.46
C ALA A 32 1.34 1.50 -0.70
N ASP A 33 0.61 0.91 -1.66
CA ASP A 33 0.05 1.61 -2.83
C ASP A 33 -0.85 2.77 -2.39
N ARG A 34 -1.83 2.50 -1.53
CA ARG A 34 -2.73 3.54 -1.00
C ARG A 34 -1.97 4.63 -0.25
N PHE A 35 -1.00 4.26 0.57
CA PHE A 35 -0.18 5.23 1.31
C PHE A 35 0.54 6.19 0.37
N VAL A 36 1.23 5.67 -0.65
CA VAL A 36 1.97 6.51 -1.61
C VAL A 36 1.03 7.29 -2.53
N GLN A 37 -0.09 6.70 -2.93
CA GLN A 37 -1.13 7.40 -3.68
C GLN A 37 -1.68 8.62 -2.92
N HIS A 38 -1.81 8.55 -1.60
CA HIS A 38 -2.18 9.71 -0.79
C HIS A 38 -1.10 10.79 -0.78
N LEU A 39 0.18 10.41 -0.74
CA LEU A 39 1.28 11.35 -0.90
C LEU A 39 1.25 12.02 -2.28
N GLU A 40 0.94 11.31 -3.36
CA GLU A 40 0.84 11.90 -4.70
C GLU A 40 -0.32 12.90 -4.84
N GLN A 41 -1.38 12.71 -4.06
CA GLN A 41 -2.60 13.52 -4.10
C GLN A 41 -2.60 14.72 -3.14
N ASP A 42 -1.44 15.03 -2.52
CA ASP A 42 -1.32 16.05 -1.47
C ASP A 42 -2.25 15.78 -0.26
N ARG A 43 -2.52 14.50 0.04
CA ARG A 43 -3.39 14.05 1.16
C ARG A 43 -2.57 13.47 2.31
N ASP A 44 -1.69 14.31 2.87
CA ASP A 44 -0.76 13.90 3.92
C ASP A 44 -1.45 13.54 5.23
N ASP A 45 -2.61 14.13 5.51
CA ASP A 45 -3.48 13.76 6.62
C ASP A 45 -3.96 12.29 6.52
N ILE A 46 -4.37 11.85 5.34
CA ILE A 46 -4.83 10.48 5.11
C ILE A 46 -3.65 9.50 5.08
N ALA A 47 -2.53 9.90 4.47
CA ALA A 47 -1.30 9.12 4.48
C ALA A 47 -0.82 8.90 5.93
N TYR A 48 -0.79 9.96 6.74
CA TYR A 48 -0.46 9.92 8.16
C TYR A 48 -1.40 9.00 8.95
N LEU A 49 -2.72 9.06 8.71
CA LEU A 49 -3.68 8.16 9.36
C LEU A 49 -3.45 6.68 9.04
N SER A 50 -2.87 6.39 7.86
CA SER A 50 -2.51 5.05 7.41
C SER A 50 -1.22 4.51 8.05
N MET A 51 -0.54 5.33 8.85
CA MET A 51 0.64 4.92 9.61
C MET A 51 0.29 4.21 10.91
N CYS A 52 1.24 3.43 11.41
CA CYS A 52 1.17 2.75 12.69
C CYS A 52 1.07 3.75 13.85
N SER A 53 0.35 3.36 14.92
CA SER A 53 0.12 4.25 16.07
C SER A 53 1.42 4.70 16.71
N GLU A 54 2.43 3.82 16.80
CA GLU A 54 3.75 4.16 17.32
C GLU A 54 4.42 5.35 16.59
N THR A 55 4.27 5.44 15.26
CA THR A 55 4.79 6.61 14.53
C THR A 55 3.95 7.84 14.79
N LYS A 56 2.62 7.70 14.84
CA LYS A 56 1.72 8.82 15.14
C LYS A 56 1.87 9.38 16.56
N ASP A 57 2.32 8.55 17.51
CA ASP A 57 2.62 8.97 18.87
C ASP A 57 3.95 9.73 18.98
N ARG A 58 4.83 9.59 17.98
CA ARG A 58 6.17 10.23 17.95
C ARG A 58 6.19 11.54 17.17
N ILE A 59 5.41 11.65 16.11
CA ILE A 59 5.36 12.85 15.25
C ILE A 59 3.94 13.30 14.99
N THR A 60 3.76 14.60 14.85
CA THR A 60 2.50 15.24 14.42
C THR A 60 2.32 15.13 12.91
N VAL A 61 1.08 15.33 12.44
CA VAL A 61 0.78 15.44 11.00
C VAL A 61 1.55 16.59 10.32
N GLY A 62 1.84 17.67 11.06
CA GLY A 62 2.63 18.79 10.55
C GLY A 62 4.08 18.40 10.29
N GLU A 63 4.72 17.76 11.28
CA GLU A 63 6.10 17.25 11.13
C GLU A 63 6.20 16.19 10.03
N PHE A 64 5.17 15.34 9.89
CA PHE A 64 5.08 14.39 8.77
C PHE A 64 5.01 15.11 7.41
N THR A 65 4.16 16.13 7.29
CA THR A 65 4.01 16.93 6.07
C THR A 65 5.33 17.61 5.71
N GLU A 66 5.98 18.27 6.68
CA GLU A 66 7.30 18.89 6.49
C GLU A 66 8.35 17.88 6.02
N ALA A 67 8.33 16.66 6.56
CA ALA A 67 9.25 15.62 6.16
C ALA A 67 9.01 15.14 4.70
N VAL A 68 7.74 14.97 4.30
CA VAL A 68 7.35 14.63 2.92
C VAL A 68 7.79 15.73 1.95
N GLU A 69 7.57 17.01 2.30
CA GLU A 69 7.98 18.15 1.47
C GLU A 69 9.50 18.25 1.32
N ARG A 70 10.23 18.06 2.43
CA ARG A 70 11.70 18.09 2.46
C ARG A 70 12.32 16.98 1.61
N LEU A 71 11.75 15.79 1.64
CA LEU A 71 12.21 14.66 0.82
C LEU A 71 11.79 14.78 -0.65
N GLY A 72 10.78 15.61 -0.91
CA GLY A 72 10.22 15.84 -2.24
C GLY A 72 9.09 14.87 -2.53
N ARG A 73 7.89 15.42 -2.65
CA ARG A 73 6.67 14.66 -2.95
C ARG A 73 6.81 13.87 -4.26
N PRO A 74 6.50 12.56 -4.28
CA PRO A 74 6.45 11.80 -5.52
C PRO A 74 5.31 12.28 -6.42
N VAL A 75 5.51 12.20 -7.73
CA VAL A 75 4.46 12.44 -8.74
C VAL A 75 3.92 11.14 -9.33
N SER A 76 4.65 10.04 -9.17
CA SER A 76 4.21 8.69 -9.51
C SER A 76 5.00 7.65 -8.72
N HIS A 77 4.47 6.44 -8.65
CA HIS A 77 5.13 5.31 -8.01
C HIS A 77 4.91 3.99 -8.76
N GLU A 78 5.77 3.03 -8.47
CA GLU A 78 5.67 1.64 -8.93
C GLU A 78 5.87 0.70 -7.73
N ILE A 79 4.91 -0.19 -7.50
CA ILE A 79 5.00 -1.23 -6.47
C ILE A 79 5.93 -2.33 -6.96
N GLY A 80 7.01 -2.54 -6.21
CA GLY A 80 8.02 -3.55 -6.50
C GLY A 80 7.81 -4.84 -5.70
N ARG A 81 8.93 -5.42 -5.29
CA ARG A 81 8.93 -6.67 -4.53
C ARG A 81 8.31 -6.46 -3.15
N ALA A 82 7.61 -7.48 -2.68
CA ALA A 82 7.10 -7.56 -1.33
C ALA A 82 7.45 -8.93 -0.73
N GLY A 83 7.72 -8.97 0.57
CA GLY A 83 7.96 -10.21 1.30
C GLY A 83 7.64 -10.03 2.79
N PHE A 84 7.24 -11.12 3.44
CA PHE A 84 6.98 -11.11 4.88
C PHE A 84 8.26 -10.88 5.67
N GLY A 85 8.15 -10.09 6.73
CA GLY A 85 9.22 -9.83 7.70
C GLY A 85 9.30 -10.87 8.82
N ASP A 86 8.26 -11.71 8.96
CA ASP A 86 8.20 -12.79 9.95
C ASP A 86 7.45 -14.01 9.39
N GLU A 87 7.65 -15.17 10.02
CA GLU A 87 7.02 -16.44 9.62
C GLU A 87 5.49 -16.45 9.82
N ALA A 88 4.99 -15.63 10.75
CA ALA A 88 3.56 -15.52 11.02
C ALA A 88 2.82 -14.65 9.98
N GLY A 89 3.56 -13.88 9.17
CA GLY A 89 3.03 -12.92 8.21
C GLY A 89 2.43 -11.67 8.83
N ASN A 90 2.87 -11.30 10.05
CA ASN A 90 2.38 -10.11 10.75
C ASN A 90 3.04 -8.82 10.28
N SER A 91 4.22 -8.93 9.67
CA SER A 91 4.96 -7.84 9.07
C SER A 91 5.34 -8.16 7.64
N ALA A 92 5.45 -7.13 6.82
CA ALA A 92 5.89 -7.22 5.44
C ALA A 92 6.79 -6.03 5.09
N TYR A 93 7.72 -6.24 4.17
CA TYR A 93 8.51 -5.19 3.55
C TYR A 93 8.09 -5.08 2.09
N VAL A 94 7.66 -3.89 1.67
CA VAL A 94 7.27 -3.59 0.30
C VAL A 94 8.22 -2.55 -0.27
N THR A 95 8.94 -2.90 -1.32
CA THR A 95 9.75 -1.95 -2.08
C THR A 95 8.85 -1.14 -2.99
N VAL A 96 8.94 0.19 -2.90
CA VAL A 96 8.24 1.13 -3.77
C VAL A 96 9.28 1.99 -4.48
N ARG A 97 9.15 2.10 -5.81
CA ARG A 97 9.94 3.04 -6.60
C ARG A 97 9.14 4.33 -6.76
N LEU A 98 9.65 5.41 -6.22
CA LEU A 98 9.06 6.74 -6.27
C LEU A 98 9.71 7.54 -7.41
N THR A 99 8.91 8.29 -8.17
CA THR A 99 9.40 9.23 -9.18
C THR A 99 9.07 10.64 -8.73
N GLY A 100 10.09 11.50 -8.59
CA GLY A 100 9.92 12.91 -8.24
C GLY A 100 9.67 13.82 -9.44
N ARG A 101 9.38 15.10 -9.20
CA ARG A 101 9.11 16.10 -10.25
C ARG A 101 10.26 16.31 -11.26
N SER A 102 11.50 16.08 -10.83
CA SER A 102 12.67 16.14 -11.72
C SER A 102 12.82 14.91 -12.62
N GLY A 103 11.95 13.91 -12.48
CA GLY A 103 12.09 12.58 -13.10
C GLY A 103 13.09 11.67 -12.37
N ALA A 104 13.75 12.14 -11.32
CA ALA A 104 14.61 11.29 -10.49
C ALA A 104 13.78 10.21 -9.80
N THR A 105 14.31 8.99 -9.78
CA THR A 105 13.64 7.84 -9.17
C THR A 105 14.39 7.37 -7.93
N THR A 106 13.67 7.12 -6.84
CA THR A 106 14.20 6.62 -5.56
C THR A 106 13.44 5.37 -5.15
N SER A 107 14.16 4.31 -4.75
CA SER A 107 13.53 3.12 -4.19
C SER A 107 13.51 3.21 -2.67
N VAL A 108 12.33 3.05 -2.07
CA VAL A 108 12.12 3.01 -0.62
C VAL A 108 11.57 1.64 -0.22
N SER A 109 11.93 1.13 0.95
CA SER A 109 11.36 -0.08 1.51
C SER A 109 10.42 0.30 2.64
N LEU A 110 9.12 0.10 2.46
CA LEU A 110 8.10 0.36 3.46
C LEU A 110 7.91 -0.90 4.32
N ARG A 111 8.05 -0.77 5.63
CA ARG A 111 7.62 -1.81 6.57
C ARG A 111 6.13 -1.63 6.80
N ILE A 112 5.38 -2.73 6.75
CA ILE A 112 3.93 -2.74 6.89
C ILE A 112 3.58 -3.81 7.91
N GLU A 113 2.71 -3.51 8.85
CA GLU A 113 2.28 -4.46 9.88
C GLU A 113 0.77 -4.66 9.85
N THR A 114 0.33 -5.88 10.15
CA THR A 114 -1.06 -6.32 10.06
C THR A 114 -1.93 -5.87 11.23
N GLU A 115 -1.37 -5.52 12.39
CA GLU A 115 -2.14 -5.13 13.58
C GLU A 115 -2.19 -3.61 13.77
N PRO A 116 -3.38 -3.00 13.97
CA PRO A 116 -4.73 -3.57 13.92
C PRO A 116 -5.30 -3.74 12.50
N ALA A 117 -4.58 -3.28 11.48
CA ALA A 117 -4.78 -3.52 10.05
C ALA A 117 -3.44 -3.24 9.34
N TRP A 118 -3.27 -3.70 8.10
CA TRP A 118 -2.09 -3.38 7.28
C TRP A 118 -1.82 -1.86 7.23
N ARG A 119 -0.79 -1.42 7.95
CA ARG A 119 -0.39 -0.02 8.11
C ARG A 119 1.09 0.15 7.93
N VAL A 120 1.50 1.32 7.44
CA VAL A 120 2.92 1.63 7.23
C VAL A 120 3.57 1.94 8.57
N CYS A 121 4.54 1.13 8.96
CA CYS A 121 5.30 1.26 10.20
C CYS A 121 6.74 1.69 9.89
N GLY A 122 7.34 2.42 10.83
CA GLY A 122 8.75 2.81 10.77
C GLY A 122 8.98 4.26 10.33
N ASP A 123 10.24 4.64 10.44
CA ASP A 123 10.71 6.02 10.24
C ASP A 123 11.04 6.26 8.76
N THR A 124 10.04 6.08 7.90
CA THR A 124 10.22 6.28 6.45
C THR A 124 10.58 7.74 6.13
N PHE A 125 10.31 8.68 7.04
CA PHE A 125 10.47 10.12 6.81
C PHE A 125 11.23 10.88 7.92
N GLY A 126 11.74 10.19 8.96
CA GLY A 126 12.51 10.81 10.06
C GLY A 126 12.60 9.94 11.29
#